data_AF-A0A814L680-F1
#
_entry.id   AF-A0A814L680-F1
#
_cell.length_a   1.000
_cell.length_b   1.000
_cell.length_c   1.000
_cell.angle_alpha   90.00
_cell.angle_beta   90.00
_cell.angle_gamma   90.00
#
_symmetry.space_group_name_H-M   'P 1'
#
loop_
_entity.id
_entity.type
_entity.pdbx_description
1 polymer ?
#
loop_
_entity_poly.entity_id
_entity_poly.type
_entity_poly.pdbx_seq_one_letter_code
_entity_poly.pdbx_strand_id
1 'polypeptide(L)'
;MSNSVGLSTVTQLVKQTCLFNNRQYVSAKEGLEFAETAIKTTRSTYTSQQNKLDNLFCTGALSKDDYDKQTNQLKQQVEIDCVPWEMYVKKLTQLIDQYSLQSETQRNNKRTFNQSSSMKQSYSNSSISKRSRITFSSSSSDSDISEPIPSMTEKKSKSIIIKYDSSTNTSPLELSLRSPFSSTPSIIPFTAQTNHITQRIPLQHINEIAAKQIVLLHDEGQLVRWNDVLWRILTYFHVQDLGNIGIQRADQIPCIDNLIRIQNKINIYLDSYAYWQTIGTLNELENDLARIFYKNNYNELLLGPIEKQPKIEELFRLKHIRNEYIKKDLKSSDVLKYLDQYMTKEFAWKTENEINVEHFFKFIAKQIHVKDIYQLGIRMKSAYLARNCIKTMQANQRKTMEIARTELNLILTDLVQKEIEKISQTINDKLGNNNNQQRQIYASMDPIDIINDLIEICREVCQSR
;
A
#
# COMPACT_ATOMS: atom_id res chain seq x y z
N MET A 1 20.41 18.62 9.66
CA MET A 1 19.98 17.21 9.73
C MET A 1 18.58 17.02 9.10
N SER A 2 18.30 17.64 7.96
CA SER A 2 16.92 17.77 7.42
C SER A 2 16.60 16.87 6.22
N ASN A 3 17.60 16.32 5.52
CA ASN A 3 17.40 15.67 4.23
C ASN A 3 17.13 14.15 4.30
N SER A 4 17.55 13.47 5.38
CA SER A 4 17.41 12.00 5.51
C SER A 4 15.97 11.53 5.67
N VAL A 5 15.09 12.36 6.23
CA VAL A 5 13.65 12.06 6.39
C VAL A 5 12.98 11.90 5.02
N GLY A 6 13.33 12.75 4.05
CA GLY A 6 12.73 12.73 2.72
C GLY A 6 12.97 11.43 1.95
N LEU A 7 14.20 10.91 1.95
CA LEU A 7 14.51 9.64 1.28
C LEU A 7 13.74 8.46 1.91
N SER A 8 13.62 8.41 3.23
CA SER A 8 12.88 7.34 3.91
C SER A 8 11.40 7.29 3.47
N THR A 9 10.73 8.44 3.45
CA THR A 9 9.32 8.54 3.02
C THR A 9 9.15 8.22 1.53
N VAL A 10 10.07 8.67 0.66
CA VAL A 10 10.04 8.33 -0.77
C VAL A 10 10.26 6.83 -0.99
N THR A 11 11.23 6.21 -0.29
CA THR A 11 11.46 4.76 -0.36
C THR A 11 10.27 3.95 0.15
N GLN A 12 9.52 4.45 1.13
CA GLN A 12 8.26 3.82 1.56
C GLN A 12 7.15 3.96 0.51
N LEU A 13 6.95 5.15 -0.07
CA LEU A 13 5.96 5.38 -1.14
C LEU A 13 6.21 4.45 -2.34
N VAL A 14 7.46 4.39 -2.81
CA VAL A 14 7.85 3.56 -3.97
C VAL A 14 7.69 2.06 -3.67
N LYS A 15 8.00 1.61 -2.45
CA LYS A 15 7.74 0.22 -2.04
C LYS A 15 6.25 -0.14 -2.00
N GLN A 16 5.35 0.84 -1.81
CA GLN A 16 3.90 0.62 -1.82
C GLN A 16 3.29 0.58 -3.23
N THR A 17 3.85 1.30 -4.22
CA THR A 17 3.31 1.31 -5.60
C THR A 17 3.69 0.08 -6.43
N CYS A 18 4.73 -0.69 -6.07
CA CYS A 18 5.20 -1.84 -6.86
C CYS A 18 4.33 -3.12 -6.80
N LEU A 19 3.04 -3.04 -6.45
CA LEU A 19 2.13 -4.20 -6.40
C LEU A 19 0.87 -4.00 -7.29
N PHE A 20 0.59 -5.03 -8.10
CA PHE A 20 -0.55 -5.21 -9.02
C PHE A 20 -0.46 -4.55 -10.42
N ASN A 21 -1.38 -4.95 -11.32
CA ASN A 21 -1.07 -5.26 -12.73
C ASN A 21 -1.57 -4.26 -13.80
N ASN A 22 -1.08 -4.46 -15.03
CA ASN A 22 -1.64 -4.01 -16.32
C ASN A 22 -1.62 -2.51 -16.65
N ARG A 23 -1.30 -1.60 -15.71
CA ARG A 23 -0.76 -0.25 -16.05
C ARG A 23 0.79 -0.20 -16.02
N GLN A 24 1.42 -1.36 -15.87
CA GLN A 24 2.82 -1.49 -15.47
C GLN A 24 3.85 -0.90 -16.43
N TYR A 25 3.70 -0.99 -17.75
CA TYR A 25 4.79 -0.58 -18.66
C TYR A 25 5.09 0.93 -18.60
N VAL A 26 4.06 1.78 -18.50
CA VAL A 26 4.23 3.22 -18.36
C VAL A 26 4.79 3.57 -16.98
N SER A 27 4.16 3.06 -15.92
CA SER A 27 4.56 3.36 -14.53
C SER A 27 5.95 2.81 -14.15
N ALA A 28 6.37 1.68 -14.73
CA ALA A 28 7.72 1.15 -14.55
C ALA A 28 8.77 2.00 -15.28
N LYS A 29 8.44 2.57 -16.46
CA LYS A 29 9.32 3.49 -17.17
C LYS A 29 9.44 4.84 -16.44
N GLU A 30 8.33 5.39 -15.95
CA GLU A 30 8.33 6.58 -15.08
C GLU A 30 9.15 6.36 -13.81
N GLY A 31 9.01 5.18 -13.17
CA GLY A 31 9.81 4.78 -12.00
C GLY A 31 11.29 4.58 -12.29
N LEU A 32 11.65 4.14 -13.50
CA LEU A 32 13.04 4.02 -13.97
C LEU A 32 13.66 5.40 -14.21
N GLU A 33 12.99 6.26 -14.98
CA GLU A 33 13.43 7.64 -15.25
C GLU A 33 13.58 8.46 -13.97
N PHE A 34 12.69 8.27 -12.99
CA PHE A 34 12.83 8.87 -11.65
C PHE A 34 14.06 8.35 -10.90
N ALA A 35 14.30 7.04 -10.88
CA ALA A 35 15.43 6.44 -10.18
C ALA A 35 16.79 6.84 -10.80
N GLU A 36 16.88 6.87 -12.14
CA GLU A 36 18.06 7.36 -12.86
C GLU A 36 18.31 8.85 -12.60
N THR A 37 17.24 9.66 -12.57
CA THR A 37 17.32 11.08 -12.22
C THR A 37 17.80 11.27 -10.78
N ALA A 38 17.31 10.48 -9.83
CA ALA A 38 17.76 10.51 -8.43
C ALA A 38 19.26 10.17 -8.32
N ILE A 39 19.73 9.07 -8.93
CA ILE A 39 21.15 8.68 -8.94
C ILE A 39 22.00 9.82 -9.55
N LYS A 40 21.57 10.41 -10.66
CA LYS A 40 22.28 11.50 -11.35
C LYS A 40 22.38 12.76 -10.50
N THR A 41 21.31 13.17 -9.83
CA THR A 41 21.28 14.31 -8.91
C THR A 41 22.15 14.07 -7.67
N THR A 42 22.07 12.87 -7.08
CA THR A 42 22.90 12.48 -5.94
C THR A 42 24.39 12.48 -6.30
N ARG A 43 24.79 11.81 -7.39
CA ARG A 43 26.19 11.81 -7.86
C ARG A 43 26.69 13.23 -8.18
N SER A 44 25.88 14.08 -8.83
CA SER A 44 26.23 15.48 -9.10
C SER A 44 26.46 16.29 -7.82
N THR A 45 25.65 16.06 -6.79
CA THR A 45 25.82 16.67 -5.45
C THR A 45 27.14 16.24 -4.83
N TYR A 46 27.49 14.96 -4.92
CA TYR A 46 28.76 14.42 -4.41
C TYR A 46 29.98 14.94 -5.19
N THR A 47 29.91 15.09 -6.52
CA THR A 47 30.97 15.77 -7.29
C THR A 47 31.14 17.23 -6.84
N SER A 48 30.05 17.95 -6.56
CA SER A 48 30.12 19.33 -6.03
C SER A 48 30.74 19.40 -4.62
N GLN A 49 30.61 18.33 -3.82
CA GLN A 49 31.25 18.23 -2.51
C GLN A 49 32.73 17.84 -2.61
N GLN A 50 33.10 16.87 -3.44
CA GLN A 50 34.50 16.51 -3.68
C GLN A 50 35.30 17.72 -4.21
N ASN A 51 34.79 18.42 -5.23
CA ASN A 51 35.42 19.63 -5.76
C ASN A 51 35.64 20.72 -4.69
N LYS A 52 34.90 20.73 -3.57
CA LYS A 52 35.15 21.64 -2.43
C LYS A 52 36.26 21.13 -1.52
N LEU A 53 36.32 19.82 -1.24
CA LEU A 53 37.44 19.20 -0.52
C LEU A 53 38.76 19.41 -1.27
N ASP A 54 38.75 19.18 -2.59
CA ASP A 54 39.92 19.35 -3.46
C ASP A 54 40.44 20.80 -3.42
N ASN A 55 39.54 21.79 -3.50
CA ASN A 55 39.90 23.21 -3.39
C ASN A 55 40.43 23.58 -2.00
N LEU A 56 39.87 23.03 -0.91
CA LEU A 56 40.36 23.27 0.46
C LEU A 56 41.74 22.64 0.69
N PHE A 57 41.99 21.47 0.11
CA PHE A 57 43.31 20.83 0.16
C PHE A 57 44.34 21.60 -0.68
N CYS A 58 44.01 21.98 -1.92
CA CYS A 58 44.89 22.76 -2.81
C CYS A 58 45.21 24.18 -2.29
N THR A 59 44.37 24.75 -1.42
CA THR A 59 44.63 26.04 -0.77
C THR A 59 45.36 25.91 0.57
N GLY A 60 45.72 24.69 1.00
CA GLY A 60 46.36 24.43 2.29
C GLY A 60 45.45 24.61 3.51
N ALA A 61 44.14 24.78 3.30
CA ALA A 61 43.13 24.98 4.34
C ALA A 61 42.66 23.67 5.00
N LEU A 62 43.13 22.52 4.51
CA LEU A 62 42.79 21.19 5.02
C LEU A 62 44.05 20.30 5.08
N SER A 63 44.26 19.63 6.22
CA SER A 63 45.34 18.65 6.37
C SER A 63 45.13 17.46 5.44
N LYS A 64 46.22 16.77 5.04
CA LYS A 64 46.13 15.57 4.21
C LYS A 64 45.31 14.47 4.90
N ASP A 65 45.54 14.23 6.19
CA ASP A 65 44.86 13.17 6.93
C ASP A 65 43.35 13.46 7.06
N ASP A 66 42.96 14.74 7.21
CA ASP A 66 41.57 15.17 7.21
C ASP A 66 40.94 15.11 5.82
N TYR A 67 41.68 15.45 4.76
CA TYR A 67 41.23 15.30 3.38
C TYR A 67 40.97 13.83 3.02
N ASP A 68 41.91 12.92 3.34
CA ASP A 68 41.77 11.49 3.07
C ASP A 68 40.59 10.90 3.89
N LYS A 69 40.43 11.32 5.15
CA LYS A 69 39.32 10.93 6.03
C LYS A 69 37.96 11.43 5.49
N GLN A 70 37.83 12.71 5.12
CA GLN A 70 36.59 13.28 4.60
C GLN A 70 36.25 12.71 3.22
N THR A 71 37.24 12.51 2.35
CA THR A 71 37.07 11.86 1.04
C THR A 71 36.59 10.41 1.18
N ASN A 72 37.11 9.65 2.16
CA ASN A 72 36.66 8.28 2.39
C ASN A 72 35.26 8.21 3.02
N GLN A 73 34.91 9.15 3.92
CA GLN A 73 33.54 9.29 4.42
C GLN A 73 32.56 9.65 3.29
N LEU A 74 32.97 10.52 2.35
CA LEU A 74 32.16 10.89 1.19
C LEU A 74 31.90 9.68 0.28
N LYS A 75 32.92 8.86 0.01
CA LYS A 75 32.78 7.60 -0.77
C LYS A 75 31.81 6.61 -0.11
N GLN A 76 31.92 6.39 1.20
CA GLN A 76 30.99 5.52 1.93
C GLN A 76 29.55 6.03 1.86
N GLN A 77 29.35 7.35 1.97
CA GLN A 77 28.01 7.94 1.85
C GLN A 77 27.46 7.84 0.41
N VAL A 78 28.29 8.03 -0.62
CA VAL A 78 27.91 7.76 -2.03
C VAL A 78 27.45 6.32 -2.20
N GLU A 79 28.16 5.34 -1.64
CA GLU A 79 27.84 3.93 -1.74
C GLU A 79 26.50 3.60 -1.05
N ILE A 80 26.30 4.08 0.17
CA ILE A 80 25.04 3.94 0.93
C ILE A 80 23.86 4.57 0.17
N ASP A 81 24.04 5.76 -0.40
CA ASP A 81 22.95 6.50 -1.06
C ASP A 81 22.68 6.06 -2.50
N CYS A 82 23.64 5.49 -3.22
CA CYS A 82 23.48 5.12 -4.64
C CYS A 82 23.20 3.64 -4.87
N VAL A 83 23.89 2.72 -4.18
CA VAL A 83 23.78 1.27 -4.43
C VAL A 83 22.34 0.73 -4.31
N PRO A 84 21.50 1.16 -3.34
CA PRO A 84 20.09 0.73 -3.29
C PRO A 84 19.28 1.13 -4.54
N TRP A 85 19.55 2.31 -5.11
CA TRP A 85 18.88 2.76 -6.33
C TRP A 85 19.44 2.08 -7.58
N GLU A 86 20.75 1.80 -7.64
CA GLU A 86 21.36 1.05 -8.75
C GLU A 86 20.84 -0.40 -8.80
N MET A 87 20.68 -1.06 -7.64
CA MET A 87 19.99 -2.35 -7.54
C MET A 87 18.51 -2.27 -7.95
N TYR A 88 17.82 -1.17 -7.61
CA TYR A 88 16.42 -0.96 -7.97
C TYR A 88 16.24 -0.74 -9.48
N VAL A 89 17.06 0.12 -10.09
CA VAL A 89 17.15 0.34 -11.54
C VAL A 89 17.38 -0.98 -12.26
N LYS A 90 18.43 -1.73 -11.89
CA LYS A 90 18.76 -3.04 -12.50
C LYS A 90 17.60 -4.03 -12.44
N LYS A 91 16.81 -4.00 -11.35
CA LYS A 91 15.63 -4.86 -11.18
C LYS A 91 14.41 -4.37 -11.95
N LEU A 92 14.21 -3.06 -12.11
CA LEU A 92 13.18 -2.50 -12.99
C LEU A 92 13.46 -2.81 -14.46
N THR A 93 14.70 -2.63 -14.93
CA THR A 93 15.08 -2.97 -16.31
C THR A 93 14.77 -4.44 -16.62
N GLN A 94 15.20 -5.37 -15.75
CA GLN A 94 14.90 -6.80 -15.89
C GLN A 94 13.40 -7.12 -15.96
N LEU A 95 12.56 -6.40 -15.21
CA LEU A 95 11.10 -6.56 -15.28
C LEU A 95 10.53 -6.00 -16.59
N ILE A 96 10.99 -4.83 -17.03
CA ILE A 96 10.58 -4.20 -18.30
C ILE A 96 10.92 -5.11 -19.48
N ASP A 97 12.12 -5.70 -19.50
CA ASP A 97 12.56 -6.65 -20.52
C ASP A 97 11.69 -7.92 -20.54
N GLN A 98 11.41 -8.50 -19.37
CA GLN A 98 10.52 -9.67 -19.24
C GLN A 98 9.10 -9.38 -19.73
N TYR A 99 8.52 -8.24 -19.38
CA TYR A 99 7.20 -7.85 -19.87
C TYR A 99 7.20 -7.54 -21.37
N SER A 100 8.31 -7.01 -21.91
CA SER A 100 8.47 -6.79 -23.36
C SER A 100 8.38 -8.11 -24.12
N LEU A 101 9.22 -9.11 -23.77
CA LEU A 101 9.21 -10.45 -24.37
C LEU A 101 7.82 -11.12 -24.29
N GLN A 102 7.14 -11.01 -23.13
CA GLN A 102 5.80 -11.56 -22.97
C GLN A 102 4.79 -10.87 -23.90
N SER A 103 4.89 -9.55 -24.08
CA SER A 103 3.99 -8.79 -24.98
C SER A 103 4.20 -9.16 -26.45
N GLU A 104 5.44 -9.40 -26.88
CA GLU A 104 5.76 -9.86 -28.24
C GLU A 104 5.30 -11.29 -28.47
N THR A 105 5.51 -12.19 -27.49
CA THR A 105 5.00 -13.56 -27.53
C THR A 105 3.47 -13.58 -27.69
N GLN A 106 2.75 -12.76 -26.93
CA GLN A 106 1.28 -12.64 -27.06
C GLN A 106 0.85 -12.04 -28.42
N ARG A 107 1.57 -11.03 -28.94
CA ARG A 107 1.32 -10.45 -30.27
C ARG A 107 1.51 -11.48 -31.38
N ASN A 108 2.55 -12.30 -31.31
CA ASN A 108 2.85 -13.33 -32.30
C ASN A 108 1.83 -14.48 -32.24
N ASN A 109 1.44 -14.94 -31.04
CA ASN A 109 0.36 -15.92 -30.88
C ASN A 109 -1.00 -15.40 -31.39
N LYS A 110 -1.27 -14.09 -31.26
CA LYS A 110 -2.49 -13.48 -31.83
C LYS A 110 -2.43 -13.35 -33.36
N ARG A 111 -1.24 -13.20 -33.95
CA ARG A 111 -1.04 -13.23 -35.41
C ARG A 111 -1.27 -14.63 -35.98
N THR A 112 -0.71 -15.68 -35.38
CA THR A 112 -0.91 -17.07 -35.85
C THR A 112 -2.35 -17.56 -35.67
N PHE A 113 -3.03 -17.14 -34.59
CA PHE A 113 -4.47 -17.41 -34.41
C PHE A 113 -5.33 -16.74 -35.48
N ASN A 114 -5.02 -15.49 -35.85
CA ASN A 114 -5.77 -14.79 -36.91
C ASN A 114 -5.51 -15.38 -38.31
N GLN A 115 -4.28 -15.79 -38.62
CA GLN A 115 -3.95 -16.46 -39.90
C GLN A 115 -4.65 -17.83 -40.03
N SER A 116 -4.66 -18.63 -38.96
CA SER A 116 -5.37 -19.91 -38.95
C SER A 116 -6.91 -19.76 -38.92
N SER A 117 -7.42 -18.58 -38.53
CA SER A 117 -8.84 -18.23 -38.63
C SER A 117 -9.25 -17.84 -40.06
N SER A 118 -8.47 -17.00 -40.75
CA SER A 118 -8.79 -16.61 -42.15
C SER A 118 -8.77 -17.81 -43.10
N MET A 119 -7.86 -18.77 -42.88
CA MET A 119 -7.77 -19.98 -43.71
C MET A 119 -9.00 -20.90 -43.62
N LYS A 120 -9.87 -20.73 -42.61
CA LYS A 120 -11.10 -21.52 -42.44
C LYS A 120 -12.35 -20.91 -43.08
N GLN A 121 -12.34 -19.62 -43.43
CA GLN A 121 -13.48 -18.99 -44.13
C GLN A 121 -13.47 -19.25 -45.64
N SER A 122 -12.39 -19.80 -46.20
CA SER A 122 -12.27 -20.15 -47.62
C SER A 122 -12.96 -21.48 -48.00
N TYR A 123 -13.41 -22.28 -47.03
CA TYR A 123 -13.89 -23.66 -47.25
C TYR A 123 -15.29 -23.92 -46.65
N SER A 124 -16.26 -23.08 -46.99
CA SER A 124 -17.67 -23.32 -46.62
C SER A 124 -18.66 -22.71 -47.64
N ASN A 125 -18.53 -23.06 -48.92
CA ASN A 125 -19.46 -22.64 -49.98
C ASN A 125 -19.59 -23.67 -51.14
N SER A 126 -19.91 -24.92 -50.83
CA SER A 126 -20.33 -25.91 -51.84
C SER A 126 -21.19 -27.07 -51.30
N SER A 127 -22.44 -27.09 -51.77
CA SER A 127 -23.24 -28.26 -52.19
C SER A 127 -23.24 -29.58 -51.40
N ILE A 128 -24.32 -29.74 -50.63
CA ILE A 128 -25.15 -30.95 -50.45
C ILE A 128 -24.97 -32.06 -51.53
N SER A 129 -24.73 -33.33 -51.14
CA SER A 129 -25.40 -34.52 -51.74
C SER A 129 -25.11 -35.89 -51.06
N LYS A 130 -26.18 -36.58 -50.64
CA LYS A 130 -26.45 -38.04 -50.65
C LYS A 130 -25.33 -39.10 -50.36
N ARG A 131 -25.43 -39.71 -49.18
CA ARG A 131 -25.88 -41.12 -48.94
C ARG A 131 -25.38 -42.24 -49.89
N SER A 132 -24.53 -43.13 -49.38
CA SER A 132 -24.57 -44.59 -49.66
C SER A 132 -23.90 -45.43 -48.55
N ARG A 133 -24.14 -46.74 -48.54
CA ARG A 133 -23.68 -47.76 -47.57
C ARG A 133 -23.24 -48.99 -48.37
N ILE A 134 -22.10 -49.61 -48.05
CA ILE A 134 -21.68 -50.98 -48.45
C ILE A 134 -20.60 -51.50 -47.47
N THR A 135 -20.26 -52.80 -47.50
CA THR A 135 -19.68 -53.58 -46.38
C THR A 135 -18.64 -54.63 -46.80
N PHE A 136 -17.75 -55.04 -45.87
CA PHE A 136 -16.75 -56.14 -45.98
C PHE A 136 -15.62 -55.88 -47.02
N SER A 137 -14.45 -56.54 -47.02
CA SER A 137 -13.86 -57.70 -46.29
C SER A 137 -12.31 -57.51 -46.28
N SER A 138 -11.52 -57.68 -45.20
CA SER A 138 -11.13 -58.87 -44.40
C SER A 138 -10.02 -59.77 -45.01
N SER A 139 -8.77 -59.59 -44.54
CA SER A 139 -7.60 -60.49 -44.63
C SER A 139 -6.54 -59.98 -43.61
N SER A 140 -6.17 -60.70 -42.54
CA SER A 140 -5.09 -61.72 -42.45
C SER A 140 -3.70 -61.19 -42.88
N SER A 141 -2.59 -61.41 -42.17
CA SER A 141 -2.29 -62.37 -41.08
C SER A 141 -1.04 -61.95 -40.26
N ASP A 142 -0.92 -62.48 -39.02
CA ASP A 142 0.27 -62.89 -38.22
C ASP A 142 1.55 -62.01 -38.17
N SER A 143 2.31 -61.87 -37.06
CA SER A 143 2.14 -62.09 -35.59
C SER A 143 3.31 -61.33 -34.87
N ASP A 144 3.76 -61.47 -33.59
CA ASP A 144 3.52 -62.41 -32.47
C ASP A 144 4.06 -61.86 -31.10
N ILE A 145 3.87 -62.65 -30.03
CA ILE A 145 4.72 -62.79 -28.79
C ILE A 145 4.82 -61.66 -27.72
N SER A 146 4.65 -62.10 -26.46
CA SER A 146 5.13 -61.57 -25.14
C SER A 146 4.42 -60.40 -24.40
N GLU A 147 3.43 -60.78 -23.56
CA GLU A 147 3.36 -60.56 -22.09
C GLU A 147 3.18 -59.15 -21.43
N PRO A 148 2.62 -59.08 -20.18
CA PRO A 148 1.74 -57.95 -19.79
C PRO A 148 2.01 -57.32 -18.38
N ILE A 149 1.00 -56.56 -17.86
CA ILE A 149 0.79 -56.11 -16.45
C ILE A 149 1.51 -54.78 -16.05
N PRO A 150 0.89 -53.83 -15.29
CA PRO A 150 -0.54 -53.57 -15.02
C PRO A 150 -1.00 -52.13 -15.39
N SER A 151 -2.29 -51.86 -15.16
CA SER A 151 -2.90 -50.54 -15.28
C SER A 151 -2.61 -49.59 -14.10
N MET A 152 -2.62 -48.28 -14.37
CA MET A 152 -2.85 -47.22 -13.37
C MET A 152 -4.01 -46.33 -13.83
N THR A 153 -4.86 -45.90 -12.88
CA THR A 153 -6.18 -45.34 -13.18
C THR A 153 -6.18 -43.83 -13.40
N GLU A 154 -6.74 -43.37 -14.52
CA GLU A 154 -7.05 -41.95 -14.71
C GLU A 154 -8.10 -41.47 -13.71
N LYS A 155 -7.70 -40.60 -12.78
CA LYS A 155 -8.64 -39.88 -11.91
C LYS A 155 -9.29 -38.74 -12.70
N LYS A 156 -10.55 -38.95 -13.09
CA LYS A 156 -11.40 -37.97 -13.79
C LYS A 156 -11.45 -36.61 -13.08
N SER A 157 -10.77 -35.61 -13.64
CA SER A 157 -10.94 -34.20 -13.27
C SER A 157 -12.36 -33.72 -13.62
N LYS A 158 -13.25 -33.66 -12.62
CA LYS A 158 -14.59 -33.08 -12.78
C LYS A 158 -14.49 -31.56 -12.92
N SER A 159 -14.57 -31.05 -14.15
CA SER A 159 -14.80 -29.63 -14.41
C SER A 159 -16.21 -29.24 -13.97
N ILE A 160 -16.32 -28.56 -12.82
CA ILE A 160 -17.58 -27.98 -12.36
C ILE A 160 -17.85 -26.72 -13.21
N ILE A 161 -18.66 -26.90 -14.25
CA ILE A 161 -19.22 -25.80 -15.03
C ILE A 161 -20.29 -25.13 -14.16
N ILE A 162 -19.93 -24.01 -13.51
CA ILE A 162 -20.92 -23.13 -12.87
C ILE A 162 -21.72 -22.45 -13.98
N LYS A 163 -22.90 -23.00 -14.29
CA LYS A 163 -23.92 -22.28 -15.04
C LYS A 163 -24.46 -21.16 -14.15
N TYR A 164 -24.46 -19.93 -14.67
CA TYR A 164 -25.31 -18.87 -14.15
C TYR A 164 -26.64 -18.95 -14.91
N ASP A 165 -27.71 -19.40 -14.25
CA ASP A 165 -29.06 -19.32 -14.81
C ASP A 165 -29.56 -17.87 -14.71
N SER A 166 -29.43 -17.13 -15.81
CA SER A 166 -29.88 -15.74 -15.94
C SER A 166 -31.36 -15.67 -16.34
N SER A 167 -32.26 -15.85 -15.38
CA SER A 167 -33.71 -15.95 -15.65
C SER A 167 -34.61 -15.32 -14.58
N THR A 168 -34.48 -14.01 -14.36
CA THR A 168 -35.54 -13.18 -13.72
C THR A 168 -35.88 -11.97 -14.58
N ASN A 169 -37.11 -11.94 -15.11
CA ASN A 169 -37.65 -10.78 -15.82
C ASN A 169 -38.00 -9.68 -14.80
N THR A 170 -37.35 -8.53 -14.90
CA THR A 170 -37.85 -7.26 -14.32
C THR A 170 -37.63 -6.14 -15.34
N SER A 171 -38.71 -5.41 -15.66
CA SER A 171 -38.70 -4.33 -16.65
C SER A 171 -37.99 -3.07 -16.12
N PRO A 172 -37.52 -2.17 -17.00
CA PRO A 172 -36.92 -0.91 -16.57
C PRO A 172 -37.98 -0.01 -15.92
N LEU A 173 -37.75 0.40 -14.67
CA LEU A 173 -38.53 1.46 -14.02
C LEU A 173 -37.74 2.77 -14.07
N GLU A 174 -38.26 3.76 -14.80
CA GLU A 174 -37.77 5.13 -14.70
C GLU A 174 -38.09 5.71 -13.32
N LEU A 175 -37.05 6.10 -12.58
CA LEU A 175 -37.21 6.80 -11.31
C LEU A 175 -37.45 8.29 -11.54
N SER A 176 -38.71 8.61 -11.87
CA SER A 176 -39.21 9.99 -11.92
C SER A 176 -39.06 10.67 -10.55
N LEU A 177 -38.25 11.72 -10.49
CA LEU A 177 -38.05 12.53 -9.29
C LEU A 177 -39.25 13.45 -9.01
N ARG A 178 -40.30 12.89 -8.39
CA ARG A 178 -41.39 13.68 -7.80
C ARG A 178 -40.90 14.44 -6.56
N SER A 179 -41.09 15.75 -6.52
CA SER A 179 -40.91 16.57 -5.31
C SER A 179 -42.11 16.39 -4.34
N PRO A 180 -41.89 16.41 -3.01
CA PRO A 180 -42.93 16.09 -2.02
C PRO A 180 -43.57 17.34 -1.38
N PHE A 181 -43.96 18.36 -2.15
CA PHE A 181 -44.79 19.47 -1.64
C PHE A 181 -45.85 19.91 -2.66
N SER A 182 -47.10 19.55 -2.42
CA SER A 182 -48.26 20.03 -3.18
C SER A 182 -49.32 20.62 -2.25
N SER A 183 -49.20 21.92 -1.99
CA SER A 183 -50.23 22.74 -1.35
C SER A 183 -50.47 23.96 -2.25
N THR A 184 -51.57 23.94 -2.99
CA THR A 184 -51.93 25.00 -3.95
C THR A 184 -52.34 26.28 -3.23
N PRO A 185 -52.00 27.43 -3.83
CA PRO A 185 -53.04 28.44 -4.06
C PRO A 185 -53.16 28.83 -5.55
N SER A 186 -54.40 29.12 -5.94
CA SER A 186 -54.87 29.86 -7.12
C SER A 186 -53.83 30.40 -8.13
N ILE A 187 -53.93 29.91 -9.37
CA ILE A 187 -53.27 30.49 -10.54
C ILE A 187 -53.86 31.89 -10.84
N ILE A 188 -53.01 32.91 -10.90
CA ILE A 188 -53.29 34.17 -11.59
C ILE A 188 -52.49 34.15 -12.91
N PRO A 189 -53.10 34.40 -14.08
CA PRO A 189 -52.39 34.39 -15.35
C PRO A 189 -51.53 35.66 -15.49
N PHE A 190 -50.27 35.60 -15.03
CA PHE A 190 -49.33 36.70 -15.20
C PHE A 190 -48.89 36.79 -16.67
N THR A 191 -49.29 37.85 -17.36
CA THR A 191 -48.99 38.07 -18.78
C THR A 191 -47.50 38.20 -19.03
N ALA A 192 -46.97 37.44 -20.00
CA ALA A 192 -45.54 37.42 -20.30
C ALA A 192 -45.05 38.75 -20.91
N GLN A 193 -44.44 39.59 -20.06
CA GLN A 193 -43.58 40.70 -20.47
C GLN A 193 -42.27 40.65 -19.68
N THR A 194 -41.48 39.59 -19.90
CA THR A 194 -40.16 39.47 -19.29
C THR A 194 -39.15 40.34 -20.03
N ASN A 195 -39.22 41.66 -19.78
CA ASN A 195 -38.09 42.54 -19.95
C ASN A 195 -36.99 42.11 -18.97
N HIS A 196 -36.18 41.13 -19.38
CA HIS A 196 -35.03 40.62 -18.60
C HIS A 196 -33.95 41.71 -18.52
N ILE A 197 -34.15 42.65 -17.60
CA ILE A 197 -33.09 43.54 -17.12
C ILE A 197 -32.05 42.63 -16.48
N THR A 198 -31.02 42.29 -17.26
CA THR A 198 -29.86 41.53 -16.80
C THR A 198 -29.08 42.44 -15.88
N GLN A 199 -29.39 42.38 -14.59
CA GLN A 199 -28.59 43.06 -13.57
C GLN A 199 -27.19 42.45 -13.62
N ARG A 200 -26.25 43.19 -14.20
CA ARG A 200 -24.81 42.85 -14.18
C ARG A 200 -24.27 43.06 -12.76
N ILE A 201 -24.63 42.13 -11.88
CA ILE A 201 -24.03 42.03 -10.55
C ILE A 201 -22.54 41.72 -10.74
N PRO A 202 -21.61 42.46 -10.10
CA PRO A 202 -20.18 42.19 -10.24
C PRO A 202 -19.82 40.77 -9.84
N LEU A 203 -19.07 40.06 -10.69
CA LEU A 203 -18.67 38.66 -10.46
C LEU A 203 -17.96 38.47 -9.11
N GLN A 204 -17.19 39.46 -8.65
CA GLN A 204 -16.58 39.47 -7.33
C GLN A 204 -17.62 39.35 -6.21
N HIS A 205 -18.71 40.13 -6.26
CA HIS A 205 -19.77 40.08 -5.26
C HIS A 205 -20.50 38.73 -5.27
N ILE A 206 -20.76 38.17 -6.47
CA ILE A 206 -21.34 36.83 -6.60
C ILE A 206 -20.40 35.78 -5.97
N ASN A 207 -19.09 35.88 -6.19
CA ASN A 207 -18.09 35.01 -5.60
C ASN A 207 -17.98 35.17 -4.06
N GLU A 208 -18.10 36.38 -3.52
CA GLU A 208 -18.14 36.64 -2.07
C GLU A 208 -19.39 36.02 -1.41
N ILE A 209 -20.57 36.14 -2.03
CA ILE A 209 -21.79 35.47 -1.58
C ILE A 209 -21.64 33.94 -1.67
N ALA A 210 -21.13 33.42 -2.79
CA ALA A 210 -20.90 32.00 -3.01
C ALA A 210 -19.94 31.38 -1.98
N ALA A 211 -18.86 32.09 -1.63
CA ALA A 211 -17.94 31.68 -0.56
C ALA A 211 -18.62 31.65 0.82
N LYS A 212 -19.49 32.61 1.14
CA LYS A 212 -20.30 32.59 2.37
C LYS A 212 -21.27 31.40 2.39
N GLN A 213 -21.91 31.07 1.27
CA GLN A 213 -22.82 29.90 1.20
C GLN A 213 -22.09 28.56 1.36
N ILE A 214 -20.82 28.45 0.91
CA ILE A 214 -19.96 27.28 1.18
C ILE A 214 -19.72 27.11 2.69
N VAL A 215 -19.36 28.19 3.39
CA VAL A 215 -19.15 28.17 4.85
C VAL A 215 -20.44 27.82 5.59
N LEU A 216 -21.56 28.46 5.25
CA LEU A 216 -22.87 28.17 5.89
C LEU A 216 -23.29 26.70 5.71
N LEU A 217 -23.15 26.12 4.52
CA LEU A 217 -23.44 24.69 4.31
C LEU A 217 -22.50 23.77 5.12
N HIS A 218 -21.23 24.14 5.30
CA HIS A 218 -20.29 23.40 6.14
C HIS A 218 -20.66 23.48 7.63
N ASP A 219 -20.99 24.67 8.12
CA ASP A 219 -21.32 24.94 9.53
C ASP A 219 -22.67 24.32 9.92
N GLU A 220 -23.63 24.25 9.00
CA GLU A 220 -24.86 23.45 9.13
C GLU A 220 -24.61 21.92 9.12
N GLY A 221 -23.35 21.49 8.95
CA GLY A 221 -22.97 20.08 8.86
C GLY A 221 -23.53 19.38 7.61
N GLN A 222 -23.87 20.12 6.56
CA GLN A 222 -24.38 19.57 5.30
C GLN A 222 -23.23 19.21 4.35
N LEU A 223 -23.46 18.26 3.45
CA LEU A 223 -22.55 17.98 2.35
C LEU A 223 -22.53 19.16 1.39
N VAL A 224 -21.39 19.84 1.24
CA VAL A 224 -21.29 21.00 0.36
C VAL A 224 -21.10 20.54 -1.09
N ARG A 225 -22.20 20.45 -1.87
CA ARG A 225 -22.13 20.22 -3.33
C ARG A 225 -22.24 21.54 -4.09
N TRP A 226 -21.62 21.61 -5.27
CA TRP A 226 -21.67 22.82 -6.11
C TRP A 226 -23.11 23.20 -6.52
N ASN A 227 -23.99 22.21 -6.69
CA ASN A 227 -25.43 22.42 -6.95
C ASN A 227 -26.15 23.08 -5.76
N ASP A 228 -25.82 22.74 -4.51
CA ASP A 228 -26.49 23.31 -3.33
C ASP A 228 -26.05 24.77 -3.12
N VAL A 229 -24.74 25.02 -3.31
CA VAL A 229 -24.16 26.37 -3.31
C VAL A 229 -24.81 27.22 -4.40
N LEU A 230 -24.93 26.69 -5.62
CA LEU A 230 -25.61 27.35 -6.74
C LEU A 230 -27.07 27.68 -6.41
N TRP A 231 -27.84 26.72 -5.90
CA TRP A 231 -29.24 26.94 -5.54
C TRP A 231 -29.42 28.01 -4.44
N ARG A 232 -28.52 28.04 -3.44
CA ARG A 232 -28.50 29.12 -2.43
C ARG A 232 -28.15 30.49 -3.02
N ILE A 233 -27.25 30.58 -4.00
CA ILE A 233 -26.92 31.84 -4.69
C ILE A 233 -28.13 32.35 -5.49
N LEU A 234 -28.79 31.48 -6.25
CA LEU A 234 -29.99 31.81 -7.03
C LEU A 234 -31.13 32.29 -6.12
N THR A 235 -31.33 31.60 -4.99
CA THR A 235 -32.29 31.97 -3.95
C THR A 235 -31.98 33.33 -3.31
N TYR A 236 -30.70 33.60 -3.01
CA TYR A 236 -30.22 34.85 -2.40
C TYR A 236 -30.43 36.07 -3.32
N PHE A 237 -30.20 35.92 -4.63
CA PHE A 237 -30.45 36.98 -5.61
C PHE A 237 -31.89 37.00 -6.17
N HIS A 238 -32.78 36.13 -5.67
CA HIS A 238 -34.16 35.98 -6.11
C HIS A 238 -34.33 35.76 -7.63
N VAL A 239 -33.39 35.00 -8.23
CA VAL A 239 -33.41 34.64 -9.66
C VAL A 239 -33.61 33.14 -9.84
N GLN A 240 -34.17 32.75 -11.00
CA GLN A 240 -34.32 31.33 -11.37
C GLN A 240 -33.05 30.75 -12.00
N ASP A 241 -32.33 31.54 -12.82
CA ASP A 241 -31.17 31.11 -13.59
C ASP A 241 -29.96 32.03 -13.44
N LEU A 242 -28.76 31.47 -13.61
CA LEU A 242 -27.49 32.22 -13.67
C LEU A 242 -27.49 33.31 -14.77
N GLY A 243 -28.22 33.08 -15.86
CA GLY A 243 -28.31 34.02 -16.98
C GLY A 243 -28.84 35.38 -16.56
N ASN A 244 -29.75 35.43 -15.58
CA ASN A 244 -30.36 36.67 -15.08
C ASN A 244 -29.35 37.56 -14.33
N ILE A 245 -28.32 36.97 -13.72
CA ILE A 245 -27.19 37.68 -13.09
C ILE A 245 -25.97 37.81 -14.01
N GLY A 246 -26.13 37.52 -15.30
CA GLY A 246 -25.08 37.68 -16.32
C GLY A 246 -24.04 36.55 -16.39
N ILE A 247 -24.30 35.41 -15.76
CA ILE A 247 -23.42 34.23 -15.76
C ILE A 247 -24.03 33.12 -16.62
N GLN A 248 -23.21 32.42 -17.41
CA GLN A 248 -23.67 31.33 -18.27
C GLN A 248 -23.41 29.93 -17.67
N ARG A 249 -22.36 29.77 -16.85
CA ARG A 249 -21.94 28.47 -16.31
C ARG A 249 -21.42 28.64 -14.88
N ALA A 250 -21.70 27.68 -14.01
CA ALA A 250 -21.33 27.77 -12.58
C ALA A 250 -19.80 27.80 -12.34
N ASP A 251 -19.00 27.22 -13.25
CA ASP A 251 -17.52 27.27 -13.22
C ASP A 251 -16.94 28.66 -13.58
N GLN A 252 -17.77 29.64 -13.96
CA GLN A 252 -17.36 31.04 -14.10
C GLN A 252 -17.25 31.74 -12.73
N ILE A 253 -17.78 31.15 -11.65
CA ILE A 253 -17.64 31.65 -10.27
C ILE A 253 -16.42 30.98 -9.63
N PRO A 254 -15.32 31.71 -9.32
CA PRO A 254 -14.04 31.09 -8.94
C PRO A 254 -14.09 30.12 -7.75
N CYS A 255 -14.88 30.42 -6.71
CA CYS A 255 -15.01 29.50 -5.57
C CYS A 255 -15.80 28.22 -5.90
N ILE A 256 -16.69 28.25 -6.90
CA ILE A 256 -17.45 27.07 -7.36
C ILE A 256 -16.57 26.20 -8.26
N ASP A 257 -15.79 26.80 -9.17
CA ASP A 257 -14.75 26.09 -9.92
C ASP A 257 -13.74 25.42 -8.99
N ASN A 258 -13.25 26.13 -7.96
CA ASN A 258 -12.39 25.54 -6.94
C ASN A 258 -13.07 24.37 -6.18
N LEU A 259 -14.35 24.52 -5.79
CA LEU A 259 -15.13 23.46 -5.14
C LEU A 259 -15.28 22.22 -6.05
N ILE A 260 -15.57 22.42 -7.34
CA ILE A 260 -15.66 21.35 -8.35
C ILE A 260 -14.29 20.65 -8.51
N ARG A 261 -13.19 21.40 -8.58
CA ARG A 261 -11.82 20.84 -8.66
C ARG A 261 -11.46 20.02 -7.42
N ILE A 262 -11.80 20.50 -6.22
CA ILE A 262 -11.60 19.79 -4.96
C ILE A 262 -12.41 18.48 -4.96
N GLN A 263 -13.71 18.54 -5.27
CA GLN A 263 -14.59 17.36 -5.35
C GLN A 263 -14.10 16.34 -6.38
N ASN A 264 -13.66 16.77 -7.57
CA ASN A 264 -13.12 15.89 -8.60
C ASN A 264 -11.81 15.22 -8.16
N LYS A 265 -10.89 15.97 -7.54
CA LYS A 265 -9.64 15.42 -7.01
C LYS A 265 -9.88 14.42 -5.86
N ILE A 266 -10.87 14.68 -4.99
CA ILE A 266 -11.32 13.72 -3.97
C ILE A 266 -11.93 12.48 -4.63
N ASN A 267 -12.82 12.65 -5.61
CA ASN A 267 -13.47 11.52 -6.31
C ASN A 267 -12.45 10.59 -6.97
N ILE A 268 -11.41 11.15 -7.61
CA ILE A 268 -10.29 10.39 -8.19
C ILE A 268 -9.49 9.67 -7.10
N TYR A 269 -9.17 10.36 -5.99
CA TYR A 269 -8.46 9.73 -4.87
C TYR A 269 -9.28 8.62 -4.19
N LEU A 270 -10.60 8.72 -4.14
CA LEU A 270 -11.47 7.68 -3.57
C LEU A 270 -11.54 6.44 -4.46
N ASP A 271 -11.57 6.57 -5.79
CA ASP A 271 -11.49 5.42 -6.71
C ASP A 271 -10.12 4.72 -6.59
N SER A 272 -9.07 5.52 -6.50
CA SER A 272 -7.70 5.11 -6.19
C SER A 272 -7.60 4.32 -4.86
N TYR A 273 -8.06 4.92 -3.77
CA TYR A 273 -8.07 4.33 -2.43
C TYR A 273 -8.89 3.02 -2.40
N ALA A 274 -10.05 3.01 -3.06
CA ALA A 274 -10.91 1.83 -3.17
C ALA A 274 -10.22 0.65 -3.86
N TYR A 275 -9.32 0.93 -4.82
CA TYR A 275 -8.55 -0.06 -5.57
C TYR A 275 -7.33 -0.58 -4.79
N TRP A 276 -6.46 0.29 -4.27
CA TRP A 276 -5.22 -0.15 -3.59
C TRP A 276 -5.42 -0.58 -2.14
N GLN A 277 -6.27 0.12 -1.38
CA GLN A 277 -6.34 -0.06 0.07
C GLN A 277 -7.07 -1.36 0.46
N THR A 278 -6.36 -2.26 1.14
CA THR A 278 -6.88 -3.57 1.57
C THR A 278 -7.60 -3.51 2.92
N ILE A 279 -7.09 -2.70 3.84
CA ILE A 279 -7.74 -2.31 5.10
C ILE A 279 -7.60 -0.80 5.20
N GLY A 280 -8.68 -0.10 5.50
CA GLY A 280 -8.66 1.34 5.73
C GLY A 280 -9.68 1.73 6.78
N THR A 281 -9.40 2.78 7.54
CA THR A 281 -10.37 3.41 8.44
C THR A 281 -10.78 4.77 7.89
N LEU A 282 -12.01 5.19 8.20
CA LEU A 282 -12.51 6.51 7.81
C LEU A 282 -11.66 7.65 8.39
N ASN A 283 -11.12 7.44 9.59
CA ASN A 283 -10.22 8.34 10.29
C ASN A 283 -8.86 8.48 9.57
N GLU A 284 -8.25 7.40 9.07
CA GLU A 284 -7.05 7.49 8.23
C GLU A 284 -7.35 8.20 6.90
N LEU A 285 -8.47 7.85 6.25
CA LEU A 285 -8.90 8.48 4.99
C LEU A 285 -9.10 10.00 5.14
N GLU A 286 -9.65 10.45 6.27
CA GLU A 286 -9.83 11.87 6.58
C GLU A 286 -8.50 12.62 6.66
N ASN A 287 -7.50 12.02 7.32
CA ASN A 287 -6.14 12.56 7.44
C ASN A 287 -5.40 12.55 6.10
N ASP A 288 -5.52 11.48 5.31
CA ASP A 288 -4.94 11.39 3.96
C ASP A 288 -5.54 12.45 3.02
N LEU A 289 -6.87 12.64 3.06
CA LEU A 289 -7.56 13.68 2.31
C LEU A 289 -7.10 15.08 2.71
N ALA A 290 -6.98 15.39 4.01
CA ALA A 290 -6.43 16.67 4.46
C ALA A 290 -5.02 16.92 3.92
N ARG A 291 -4.13 15.92 4.05
CA ARG A 291 -2.74 15.96 3.55
C ARG A 291 -2.66 16.21 2.04
N ILE A 292 -3.54 15.60 1.25
CA ILE A 292 -3.59 15.75 -0.23
C ILE A 292 -3.88 17.19 -0.67
N PHE A 293 -4.47 18.03 0.18
CA PHE A 293 -4.73 19.44 -0.06
C PHE A 293 -3.85 20.38 0.78
N TYR A 294 -2.80 19.86 1.43
CA TYR A 294 -1.92 20.60 2.33
C TYR A 294 -2.67 21.30 3.47
N LYS A 295 -3.67 20.61 4.02
CA LYS A 295 -4.45 20.99 5.21
C LYS A 295 -4.05 20.14 6.40
N ASN A 296 -4.26 20.65 7.62
CA ASN A 296 -4.04 19.84 8.82
C ASN A 296 -5.24 18.93 9.09
N ASN A 297 -6.46 19.46 8.90
CA ASN A 297 -7.73 18.79 9.17
C ASN A 297 -8.64 18.80 7.93
N TYR A 298 -9.50 17.78 7.77
CA TYR A 298 -10.45 17.70 6.65
C TYR A 298 -11.48 18.84 6.65
N ASN A 299 -11.86 19.36 7.83
CA ASN A 299 -12.77 20.49 7.96
C ASN A 299 -12.25 21.77 7.26
N GLU A 300 -10.93 21.93 7.13
CA GLU A 300 -10.30 23.05 6.40
C GLU A 300 -10.56 23.03 4.87
N LEU A 301 -11.25 21.99 4.36
CA LEU A 301 -11.73 21.89 2.98
C LEU A 301 -13.14 22.46 2.78
N LEU A 302 -13.89 22.73 3.86
CA LEU A 302 -15.26 23.26 3.82
C LEU A 302 -16.23 22.42 2.95
N LEU A 303 -16.16 21.09 3.08
CA LEU A 303 -16.96 20.14 2.30
C LEU A 303 -18.14 19.53 3.08
N GLY A 304 -18.27 19.88 4.35
CA GLY A 304 -19.16 19.19 5.29
C GLY A 304 -18.51 17.96 5.92
N PRO A 305 -19.27 17.13 6.65
CA PRO A 305 -18.78 15.90 7.26
C PRO A 305 -18.41 14.83 6.24
N ILE A 306 -17.31 14.11 6.50
CA ILE A 306 -16.72 13.14 5.56
C ILE A 306 -17.63 11.94 5.29
N GLU A 307 -18.39 11.50 6.29
CA GLU A 307 -19.32 10.37 6.21
C GLU A 307 -20.51 10.63 5.27
N LYS A 308 -20.83 11.90 4.99
CA LYS A 308 -21.91 12.30 4.08
C LYS A 308 -21.49 12.33 2.60
N GLN A 309 -20.20 12.10 2.29
CA GLN A 309 -19.71 12.00 0.91
C GLN A 309 -20.20 10.69 0.27
N PRO A 310 -20.97 10.69 -0.84
CA PRO A 310 -21.66 9.49 -1.33
C PRO A 310 -20.74 8.29 -1.65
N LYS A 311 -19.54 8.55 -2.19
CA LYS A 311 -18.54 7.49 -2.40
C LYS A 311 -18.03 6.89 -1.08
N ILE A 312 -17.85 7.71 -0.03
CA ILE A 312 -17.35 7.25 1.27
C ILE A 312 -18.45 6.46 2.00
N GLU A 313 -19.67 6.96 1.95
CA GLU A 313 -20.88 6.28 2.43
C GLU A 313 -21.01 4.87 1.84
N GLU A 314 -20.71 4.68 0.54
CA GLU A 314 -20.63 3.37 -0.10
C GLU A 314 -19.40 2.56 0.33
N LEU A 315 -18.20 3.15 0.25
CA LEU A 315 -16.91 2.46 0.49
C LEU A 315 -16.78 1.88 1.90
N PHE A 316 -17.47 2.47 2.88
CA PHE A 316 -17.52 2.08 4.30
C PHE A 316 -18.92 1.58 4.74
N ARG A 317 -19.90 1.49 3.82
CA ARG A 317 -21.27 1.00 4.06
C ARG A 317 -22.05 1.80 5.13
N LEU A 318 -21.85 3.10 5.19
CA LEU A 318 -22.41 3.99 6.23
C LEU A 318 -23.94 4.22 6.06
N LYS A 319 -24.54 3.81 4.93
CA LYS A 319 -25.97 3.89 4.58
C LYS A 319 -26.95 3.36 5.64
N HIS A 320 -26.47 2.53 6.57
CA HIS A 320 -27.29 1.94 7.64
C HIS A 320 -27.32 2.80 8.92
N ILE A 321 -26.44 3.81 9.04
CA ILE A 321 -26.27 4.63 10.24
C ILE A 321 -27.29 5.78 10.24
N ARG A 322 -28.24 5.74 11.16
CA ARG A 322 -29.26 6.79 11.32
C ARG A 322 -28.68 8.00 12.07
N ASN A 323 -27.99 8.90 11.37
CA ASN A 323 -27.42 10.17 11.84
C ASN A 323 -26.37 10.11 12.98
N GLU A 324 -26.31 9.03 13.76
CA GLU A 324 -25.40 8.83 14.90
C GLU A 324 -24.06 8.18 14.46
N TYR A 325 -23.31 8.79 13.54
CA TYR A 325 -21.93 8.38 13.29
C TYR A 325 -20.99 8.97 14.35
N ILE A 326 -20.73 8.20 15.41
CA ILE A 326 -19.76 8.57 16.44
C ILE A 326 -18.36 8.21 15.95
N LYS A 327 -17.65 9.17 15.33
CA LYS A 327 -16.25 9.03 14.88
C LYS A 327 -15.39 8.40 15.98
N LYS A 328 -14.61 7.37 15.60
CA LYS A 328 -13.62 6.71 16.46
C LYS A 328 -12.22 6.96 15.89
N ASP A 329 -11.25 7.29 16.75
CA ASP A 329 -9.82 7.26 16.38
C ASP A 329 -9.33 5.81 16.35
N LEU A 330 -9.78 5.08 15.33
CA LEU A 330 -9.32 3.74 14.99
C LEU A 330 -8.37 3.85 13.80
N LYS A 331 -7.29 3.06 13.80
CA LYS A 331 -6.33 2.97 12.68
C LYS A 331 -6.24 1.54 12.15
N SER A 332 -5.74 1.37 10.93
CA SER A 332 -5.58 0.06 10.29
C SER A 332 -4.61 -0.84 11.05
N SER A 333 -3.66 -0.27 11.80
CA SER A 333 -2.82 -0.96 12.78
C SER A 333 -3.65 -1.66 13.87
N ASP A 334 -4.70 -0.99 14.36
CA ASP A 334 -5.58 -1.52 15.41
C ASP A 334 -6.50 -2.60 14.83
N VAL A 335 -7.01 -2.41 13.61
CA VAL A 335 -7.76 -3.45 12.90
C VAL A 335 -6.91 -4.71 12.70
N LEU A 336 -5.63 -4.58 12.33
CA LEU A 336 -4.70 -5.72 12.25
C LEU A 336 -4.45 -6.37 13.62
N LYS A 337 -4.29 -5.58 14.68
CA LYS A 337 -4.15 -6.05 16.07
C LYS A 337 -5.39 -6.81 16.56
N TYR A 338 -6.60 -6.33 16.26
CA TYR A 338 -7.83 -7.05 16.56
C TYR A 338 -7.98 -8.32 15.71
N LEU A 339 -7.48 -8.33 14.45
CA LEU A 339 -7.50 -9.53 13.60
C LEU A 339 -6.56 -10.63 14.13
N ASP A 340 -5.37 -10.24 14.60
CA ASP A 340 -4.42 -11.14 15.29
C ASP A 340 -5.05 -11.75 16.56
N GLN A 341 -5.70 -10.93 17.39
CA GLN A 341 -6.44 -11.39 18.58
C GLN A 341 -7.62 -12.31 18.23
N TYR A 342 -8.39 -11.98 17.19
CA TYR A 342 -9.53 -12.77 16.72
C TYR A 342 -9.08 -14.16 16.22
N MET A 343 -8.05 -14.22 15.36
CA MET A 343 -7.50 -15.48 14.86
C MET A 343 -6.88 -16.34 15.99
N THR A 344 -6.40 -15.70 17.06
CA THR A 344 -5.87 -16.39 18.25
C THR A 344 -6.99 -16.98 19.11
N LYS A 345 -8.11 -16.27 19.30
CA LYS A 345 -9.26 -16.75 20.09
C LYS A 345 -10.07 -17.83 19.36
N GLU A 346 -10.37 -17.63 18.08
CA GLU A 346 -11.18 -18.56 17.27
C GLU A 346 -10.35 -19.72 16.67
N PHE A 347 -9.09 -19.89 17.08
CA PHE A 347 -8.10 -20.81 16.51
C PHE A 347 -7.89 -20.71 14.98
N ALA A 348 -8.44 -19.69 14.31
CA ALA A 348 -8.41 -19.49 12.85
C ALA A 348 -7.01 -19.26 12.27
N TRP A 349 -5.95 -19.26 13.09
CA TRP A 349 -4.59 -19.51 12.62
C TRP A 349 -4.42 -20.88 11.95
N LYS A 350 -5.00 -21.94 12.54
CA LYS A 350 -4.79 -23.35 12.18
C LYS A 350 -5.70 -23.82 11.05
N THR A 351 -6.95 -23.37 11.02
CA THR A 351 -7.93 -23.73 9.98
C THR A 351 -7.65 -23.01 8.67
N GLU A 352 -7.81 -23.68 7.53
CA GLU A 352 -7.71 -23.00 6.22
C GLU A 352 -8.93 -22.09 5.95
N ASN A 353 -10.04 -22.33 6.64
CA ASN A 353 -11.31 -21.59 6.57
C ASN A 353 -11.14 -20.08 6.41
N GLU A 354 -11.99 -19.51 5.56
CA GLU A 354 -12.04 -18.07 5.31
C GLU A 354 -12.54 -17.31 6.56
N ILE A 355 -11.95 -16.13 6.81
CA ILE A 355 -12.35 -15.28 7.93
C ILE A 355 -13.66 -14.57 7.57
N ASN A 356 -14.74 -14.95 8.24
CA ASN A 356 -16.01 -14.23 8.14
C ASN A 356 -15.82 -12.78 8.65
N VAL A 357 -15.83 -11.83 7.72
CA VAL A 357 -15.59 -10.40 7.96
C VAL A 357 -16.66 -9.79 8.89
N GLU A 358 -17.91 -10.26 8.82
CA GLU A 358 -18.99 -9.77 9.66
C GLU A 358 -18.83 -10.22 11.12
N HIS A 359 -18.43 -11.47 11.34
CA HIS A 359 -18.10 -11.98 12.69
C HIS A 359 -16.87 -11.26 13.26
N PHE A 360 -15.86 -11.00 12.43
CA PHE A 360 -14.70 -10.20 12.82
C PHE A 360 -15.09 -8.75 13.18
N PHE A 361 -15.96 -8.08 12.41
CA PHE A 361 -16.44 -6.74 12.75
C PHE A 361 -17.31 -6.73 14.01
N LYS A 362 -18.15 -7.76 14.24
CA LYS A 362 -18.88 -7.93 15.52
C LYS A 362 -17.92 -8.12 16.70
N PHE A 363 -16.79 -8.80 16.51
CA PHE A 363 -15.73 -8.90 17.53
C PHE A 363 -15.11 -7.53 17.84
N ILE A 364 -14.76 -6.71 16.82
CA ILE A 364 -14.27 -5.34 17.03
C ILE A 364 -15.31 -4.47 17.74
N ALA A 365 -16.57 -4.49 17.30
CA ALA A 365 -17.66 -3.74 17.92
C ALA A 365 -17.80 -4.07 19.42
N LYS A 366 -17.62 -5.35 19.79
CA LYS A 366 -17.57 -5.79 21.19
C LYS A 366 -16.33 -5.31 21.96
N GLN A 367 -15.17 -5.12 21.31
CA GLN A 367 -13.97 -4.55 21.97
C GLN A 367 -14.06 -3.02 22.13
N ILE A 368 -14.71 -2.30 21.21
CA ILE A 368 -14.80 -0.83 21.18
C ILE A 368 -16.13 -0.32 21.80
N HIS A 369 -16.97 -1.22 22.30
CA HIS A 369 -18.30 -0.94 22.87
C HIS A 369 -19.22 -0.14 21.93
N VAL A 370 -19.26 -0.56 20.66
CA VAL A 370 -20.08 0.04 19.61
C VAL A 370 -21.33 -0.82 19.35
N LYS A 371 -22.50 -0.20 19.18
CA LYS A 371 -23.77 -0.91 18.99
C LYS A 371 -23.86 -1.65 17.66
N ASP A 372 -23.23 -1.10 16.63
CA ASP A 372 -23.38 -1.51 15.23
C ASP A 372 -22.02 -1.59 14.53
N ILE A 373 -21.86 -2.52 13.59
CA ILE A 373 -20.62 -2.72 12.83
C ILE A 373 -20.34 -1.56 11.86
N TYR A 374 -21.37 -0.88 11.36
CA TYR A 374 -21.20 0.23 10.42
C TYR A 374 -20.60 1.47 11.12
N GLN A 375 -20.94 1.69 12.39
CA GLN A 375 -20.36 2.75 13.24
C GLN A 375 -18.85 2.60 13.48
N LEU A 376 -18.22 1.48 13.11
CA LEU A 376 -16.76 1.30 13.21
C LEU A 376 -15.98 2.12 12.17
N GLY A 377 -16.60 2.49 11.04
CA GLY A 377 -15.89 3.20 9.96
C GLY A 377 -14.71 2.41 9.35
N ILE A 378 -14.82 1.08 9.26
CA ILE A 378 -13.78 0.20 8.70
C ILE A 378 -14.16 -0.27 7.30
N ARG A 379 -13.22 -0.12 6.35
CA ARG A 379 -13.23 -0.80 5.05
C ARG A 379 -12.24 -1.95 5.09
N MET A 380 -12.69 -3.16 4.75
CA MET A 380 -11.82 -4.31 4.52
C MET A 380 -12.17 -4.97 3.17
N LYS A 381 -11.20 -4.98 2.25
CA LYS A 381 -11.32 -5.55 0.91
C LYS A 381 -11.06 -7.06 0.88
N SER A 382 -10.17 -7.54 1.76
CA SER A 382 -9.87 -8.98 1.91
C SER A 382 -9.26 -9.28 3.28
N ALA A 383 -9.95 -10.09 4.08
CA ALA A 383 -9.40 -10.62 5.34
C ALA A 383 -8.30 -11.66 5.10
N TYR A 384 -8.29 -12.34 3.93
CA TYR A 384 -7.24 -13.28 3.54
C TYR A 384 -5.88 -12.58 3.32
N LEU A 385 -5.87 -11.45 2.60
CA LEU A 385 -4.65 -10.65 2.44
C LEU A 385 -4.16 -10.09 3.78
N ALA A 386 -5.08 -9.66 4.66
CA ALA A 386 -4.76 -9.21 6.01
C ALA A 386 -4.11 -10.33 6.86
N ARG A 387 -4.73 -11.53 6.89
CA ARG A 387 -4.20 -12.74 7.54
C ARG A 387 -2.79 -13.08 7.06
N ASN A 388 -2.57 -13.06 5.75
CA ASN A 388 -1.26 -13.39 5.16
C ASN A 388 -0.20 -12.29 5.40
N CYS A 389 -0.60 -11.03 5.51
CA CYS A 389 0.27 -9.94 5.95
C CYS A 389 0.77 -10.20 7.38
N ILE A 390 -0.13 -10.52 8.32
CA ILE A 390 0.25 -10.80 9.71
C ILE A 390 1.11 -12.08 9.80
N LYS A 391 0.77 -13.18 9.09
CA LYS A 391 1.62 -14.39 9.00
C LYS A 391 3.05 -14.05 8.54
N THR A 392 3.18 -13.25 7.49
CA THR A 392 4.49 -12.85 6.94
C THR A 392 5.26 -11.94 7.90
N MET A 393 4.57 -10.99 8.56
CA MET A 393 5.15 -10.10 9.56
C MET A 393 5.70 -10.90 10.76
N GLN A 394 4.90 -11.81 11.33
CA GLN A 394 5.33 -12.68 12.43
C GLN A 394 6.50 -13.58 12.03
N ALA A 395 6.49 -14.15 10.82
CA ALA A 395 7.58 -15.00 10.32
C ALA A 395 8.90 -14.22 10.16
N ASN A 396 8.83 -12.99 9.64
CA ASN A 396 10.00 -12.11 9.52
C ASN A 396 10.49 -11.64 10.90
N GLN A 397 9.59 -11.26 11.80
CA GLN A 397 9.93 -10.86 13.18
C GLN A 397 10.70 -11.97 13.92
N ARG A 398 10.28 -13.24 13.77
CA ARG A 398 11.00 -14.39 14.34
C ARG A 398 12.41 -14.50 13.78
N LYS A 399 12.60 -14.42 12.47
CA LYS A 399 13.93 -14.46 11.82
C LYS A 399 14.83 -13.31 12.29
N THR A 400 14.31 -12.08 12.37
CA THR A 400 15.09 -10.93 12.87
C THR A 400 15.46 -11.10 14.34
N MET A 401 14.56 -11.61 15.18
CA MET A 401 14.85 -11.91 16.59
C MET A 401 15.86 -13.06 16.76
N GLU A 402 15.82 -14.06 15.87
CA GLU A 402 16.78 -15.17 15.84
C GLU A 402 18.19 -14.68 15.46
N ILE A 403 18.31 -13.86 14.41
CA ILE A 403 19.56 -13.20 14.01
C ILE A 403 20.11 -12.36 15.17
N ALA A 404 19.32 -11.44 15.72
CA ALA A 404 19.74 -10.58 16.84
C ALA A 404 20.15 -11.39 18.09
N ARG A 405 19.51 -12.55 18.34
CA ARG A 405 19.90 -13.46 19.41
C ARG A 405 21.22 -14.17 19.11
N THR A 406 21.49 -14.56 17.87
CA THR A 406 22.80 -15.12 17.50
C THR A 406 23.93 -14.09 17.59
N GLU A 407 23.69 -12.84 17.16
CA GLU A 407 24.65 -11.74 17.30
C GLU A 407 24.95 -11.43 18.78
N LEU A 408 23.92 -11.31 19.61
CA LEU A 408 24.07 -11.09 21.06
C LEU A 408 24.81 -12.25 21.74
N ASN A 409 24.49 -13.50 21.39
CA ASN A 409 25.21 -14.68 21.89
C ASN A 409 26.70 -14.65 21.50
N LEU A 410 27.03 -14.28 20.25
CA LEU A 410 28.42 -14.18 19.78
C LEU A 410 29.21 -13.12 20.55
N ILE A 411 28.62 -11.93 20.74
CA ILE A 411 29.20 -10.84 21.56
C ILE A 411 29.40 -11.31 23.01
N LEU A 412 28.42 -12.01 23.58
CA LEU A 412 28.53 -12.54 24.93
C LEU A 412 29.64 -13.59 25.06
N THR A 413 29.80 -14.49 24.08
CA THR A 413 30.91 -15.46 24.08
C THR A 413 32.27 -14.80 23.89
N ASP A 414 32.39 -13.77 23.05
CA ASP A 414 33.62 -12.99 22.87
C ASP A 414 34.04 -12.26 24.16
N LEU A 415 33.07 -11.64 24.85
CA LEU A 415 33.31 -10.99 26.14
C LEU A 415 33.72 -12.00 27.22
N VAL A 416 33.01 -13.13 27.34
CA VAL A 416 33.36 -14.19 28.30
C VAL A 416 34.74 -14.77 28.01
N GLN A 417 35.07 -15.03 26.74
CA GLN A 417 36.38 -15.52 26.33
C GLN A 417 37.49 -14.53 26.70
N LYS A 418 37.30 -13.22 26.41
CA LYS A 418 38.27 -12.17 26.78
C LYS A 418 38.44 -12.00 28.28
N GLU A 419 37.39 -12.22 29.08
CA GLU A 419 37.52 -12.22 30.54
C GLU A 419 38.24 -13.47 31.07
N ILE A 420 37.99 -14.65 30.49
CA ILE A 420 38.75 -15.87 30.80
C ILE A 420 40.23 -15.69 30.41
N GLU A 421 40.53 -15.09 29.27
CA GLU A 421 41.90 -14.79 28.82
C GLU A 421 42.61 -13.80 29.77
N LYS A 422 41.93 -12.72 30.19
CA LYS A 422 42.46 -11.80 31.22
C LYS A 422 42.71 -12.49 32.56
N ILE A 423 41.81 -13.36 33.00
CA ILE A 423 41.97 -14.12 34.26
C ILE A 423 43.16 -15.09 34.13
N SER A 424 43.25 -15.83 33.02
CA SER A 424 44.38 -16.71 32.71
C SER A 424 45.71 -15.96 32.68
N GLN A 425 45.76 -14.79 32.03
CA GLN A 425 46.93 -13.92 32.00
C GLN A 425 47.31 -13.44 33.41
N THR A 426 46.35 -12.95 34.19
CA THR A 426 46.56 -12.51 35.58
C THR A 426 47.08 -13.63 36.48
N ILE A 427 46.56 -14.85 36.30
CA ILE A 427 46.99 -16.06 37.00
C ILE A 427 48.42 -16.43 36.60
N ASN A 428 48.76 -16.45 35.31
CA ASN A 428 50.10 -16.74 34.82
C ASN A 428 51.13 -15.68 35.25
N ASP A 429 50.75 -14.40 35.26
CA ASP A 429 51.62 -13.31 35.68
C ASP A 429 51.89 -13.36 37.20
N LYS A 430 50.89 -13.70 38.03
CA LYS A 430 51.07 -14.01 39.46
C LYS A 430 51.90 -15.28 39.69
N LEU A 431 51.65 -16.35 38.92
CA LEU A 431 52.37 -17.62 39.00
C LEU A 431 53.77 -17.59 38.36
N GLY A 432 54.19 -16.47 37.78
CA GLY A 432 55.56 -16.21 37.37
C GLY A 432 56.02 -16.98 36.12
N ASN A 433 56.58 -16.24 35.15
CA ASN A 433 57.18 -16.85 33.96
C ASN A 433 58.44 -17.71 34.26
N ASN A 434 58.98 -17.66 35.49
CA ASN A 434 60.11 -18.47 35.96
C ASN A 434 59.72 -19.92 36.31
N ASN A 435 59.08 -20.59 35.34
CA ASN A 435 58.57 -21.97 35.42
C ASN A 435 59.52 -22.95 36.13
N ASN A 436 60.83 -22.85 35.94
CA ASN A 436 61.80 -23.77 36.52
C ASN A 436 61.98 -23.63 38.05
N GLN A 437 61.86 -22.41 38.61
CA GLN A 437 62.02 -22.20 40.05
C GLN A 437 60.74 -22.53 40.81
N GLN A 438 59.58 -22.11 40.32
CA GLN A 438 58.31 -22.42 40.99
C GLN A 438 57.93 -23.90 40.86
N ARG A 439 58.31 -24.60 39.77
CA ARG A 439 58.21 -26.07 39.72
C ARG A 439 59.12 -26.76 40.74
N GLN A 440 60.29 -26.20 41.08
CA GLN A 440 61.13 -26.74 42.15
C GLN A 440 60.52 -26.50 43.55
N ILE A 441 59.95 -25.31 43.78
CA ILE A 441 59.24 -24.98 45.03
C ILE A 441 58.04 -25.93 45.21
N TYR A 442 57.11 -25.99 44.24
CA TYR A 442 55.95 -26.87 44.32
C TYR A 442 56.32 -28.37 44.35
N ALA A 443 57.42 -28.80 43.71
CA ALA A 443 57.92 -30.17 43.85
C ALA A 443 58.54 -30.50 45.23
N SER A 444 58.66 -29.50 46.12
CA SER A 444 59.15 -29.64 47.50
C SER A 444 58.09 -29.38 48.58
N MET A 445 56.86 -29.04 48.19
CA MET A 445 55.73 -28.82 49.09
C MET A 445 54.84 -30.07 49.21
N ASP A 446 54.10 -30.19 50.32
CA ASP A 446 53.07 -31.22 50.48
C ASP A 446 51.90 -30.91 49.53
N PRO A 447 51.35 -31.90 48.77
CA PRO A 447 50.24 -31.67 47.84
C PRO A 447 49.00 -31.01 48.46
N ILE A 448 48.78 -31.10 49.77
CA ILE A 448 47.69 -30.36 50.45
C ILE A 448 47.95 -28.85 50.43
N ASP A 449 49.19 -28.43 50.71
CA ASP A 449 49.57 -27.02 50.76
C ASP A 449 49.57 -26.39 49.36
N ILE A 450 50.00 -27.14 48.34
CA ILE A 450 49.93 -26.71 46.93
C ILE A 450 48.47 -26.40 46.52
N ILE A 451 47.52 -27.22 46.97
CA ILE A 451 46.09 -27.03 46.69
C ILE A 451 45.55 -25.80 47.43
N ASN A 452 45.96 -25.59 48.69
CA ASN A 452 45.58 -24.40 49.45
C ASN A 452 46.11 -23.10 48.82
N ASP A 453 47.39 -23.08 48.42
CA ASP A 453 48.06 -21.93 47.79
C ASP A 453 47.39 -21.56 46.45
N LEU A 454 47.06 -22.56 45.62
CA LEU A 454 46.28 -22.35 44.39
C LEU A 454 44.86 -21.82 44.67
N ILE A 455 44.18 -22.32 45.72
CA ILE A 455 42.86 -21.82 46.13
C ILE A 455 42.94 -20.37 46.64
N GLU A 456 44.00 -20.00 47.36
CA GLU A 456 44.25 -18.64 47.85
C GLU A 456 44.52 -17.67 46.69
N ILE A 457 45.39 -18.05 45.73
CA ILE A 457 45.64 -17.28 44.50
C ILE A 457 44.35 -17.08 43.70
N CYS A 458 43.54 -18.13 43.52
CA CYS A 458 42.23 -18.03 42.89
C CYS A 458 41.27 -17.12 43.67
N ARG A 459 41.24 -17.20 45.00
CA ARG A 459 40.43 -16.35 45.87
C ARG A 459 40.83 -14.88 45.73
N GLU A 460 42.13 -14.56 45.76
CA GLU A 460 42.60 -13.18 45.53
C GLU A 460 42.19 -12.64 44.17
N VAL A 461 42.37 -13.42 43.08
CA VAL A 461 42.01 -12.97 41.72
C VAL A 461 40.49 -12.77 41.55
N CYS A 462 39.69 -13.50 42.32
CA CYS A 462 38.24 -13.28 42.42
C CYS A 462 37.84 -12.13 43.38
N GLN A 463 38.74 -11.63 44.22
CA GLN A 463 38.50 -10.53 45.18
C GLN A 463 39.15 -9.20 44.75
N SER A 464 40.08 -9.21 43.80
CA SER A 464 40.69 -8.00 43.23
C SER A 464 39.87 -7.41 42.05
N ARG A 465 38.53 -7.53 42.13
CA ARG A 465 37.53 -7.05 41.16
C ARG A 465 36.30 -6.54 41.89
#